data_AF-A0AAU7N136-F1
#
_entry.id   AF-A0AAU7N136-F1
#
_cell.length_a   1.000
_cell.length_b   1.000
_cell.length_c   1.000
_cell.angle_alpha   90.00
_cell.angle_beta   90.00
_cell.angle_gamma   90.00
#
_symmetry.space_group_name_H-M   'P 1'
#
loop_
_entity.id
_entity.type
_entity.pdbx_description
1 polymer ?
#
loop_
_entity_poly.entity_id
_entity_poly.type
_entity_poly.pdbx_seq_one_letter_code
_entity_poly.pdbx_strand_id
1 'polypeptide(L)'
;MENETKRNISLTGDIKFTGLRLKEPMETSAGLLGVKEALRHGFKEMGIVRSMRSLLEMNQEDGFRCPSCAWPVPENPSKIAEYCENGAKALADEATREHIGADFFAEHSVEELSRLSDFDLNKLGRIVETDGLKTK
;
A
#
# COMPACT_ATOMS: atom_id res chain seq x y z
N MET A 1 15.09 26.21 -28.81
CA MET A 1 15.26 26.64 -27.42
C MET A 1 14.10 26.07 -26.66
N GLU A 2 14.30 24.90 -26.05
CA GLU A 2 13.29 24.31 -25.17
C GLU A 2 13.17 25.21 -23.94
N ASN A 3 11.97 25.76 -23.73
CA ASN A 3 11.63 26.47 -22.51
C ASN A 3 11.60 25.42 -21.38
N GLU A 4 12.72 25.27 -20.67
CA GLU A 4 12.78 24.43 -19.47
C GLU A 4 11.87 25.05 -18.40
N THR A 5 10.63 24.57 -18.36
CA THR A 5 9.64 25.02 -17.39
C THR A 5 10.02 24.42 -16.04
N LYS A 6 10.66 25.22 -15.19
CA LYS A 6 11.11 24.79 -13.87
C LYS A 6 9.91 24.71 -12.91
N ARG A 7 9.34 23.52 -12.77
CA ARG A 7 8.20 23.26 -11.87
C ARG A 7 8.62 23.21 -10.40
N ASN A 8 7.75 23.70 -9.52
CA ASN A 8 7.97 23.73 -8.07
C ASN A 8 7.45 22.44 -7.40
N ILE A 9 8.14 21.34 -7.67
CA ILE A 9 7.79 19.99 -7.20
C ILE A 9 8.76 19.51 -6.10
N SER A 10 8.28 18.66 -5.19
CA SER A 10 9.15 17.83 -4.35
C SER A 10 9.26 16.42 -4.96
N LEU A 11 10.48 15.90 -5.10
CA LEU A 11 10.73 14.59 -5.70
C LEU A 11 10.41 13.43 -4.75
N THR A 12 10.46 13.68 -3.44
CA THR A 12 10.38 12.64 -2.40
C THR A 12 9.28 12.92 -1.38
N GLY A 13 8.43 13.92 -1.62
CA GLY A 13 7.41 14.31 -0.65
C GLY A 13 7.98 14.90 0.65
N ASP A 14 7.18 14.84 1.71
CA ASP A 14 7.63 15.14 3.07
C ASP A 14 8.39 13.94 3.67
N ILE A 15 9.64 14.15 4.06
CA ILE A 15 10.52 13.15 4.68
C ILE A 15 10.63 13.31 6.20
N LYS A 16 9.86 14.22 6.82
CA LYS A 16 9.86 14.41 8.27
C LYS A 16 9.26 13.18 8.94
N PHE A 17 10.06 12.53 9.77
CA PHE A 17 9.54 11.52 10.68
C PHE A 17 8.60 12.17 11.70
N THR A 18 7.31 11.83 11.66
CA THR A 18 6.32 12.32 12.62
C THR A 18 5.95 11.24 13.64
N GLY A 19 5.78 11.64 14.91
CA GLY A 19 5.21 10.75 15.93
C GLY A 19 6.04 9.52 16.32
N LEU A 20 7.35 9.49 16.03
CA LEU A 20 8.24 8.40 16.45
C LEU A 20 8.20 8.23 17.97
N ARG A 21 7.97 6.99 18.41
CA ARG A 21 8.00 6.61 19.82
C ARG A 21 9.11 5.60 20.03
N LEU A 22 10.11 5.97 20.83
CA LEU A 22 11.14 5.04 21.27
C LEU A 22 10.57 4.17 22.39
N LYS A 23 10.76 2.86 22.26
CA LYS A 23 10.38 1.85 23.24
C LYS A 23 11.51 0.83 23.34
N GLU A 24 11.47 0.00 24.37
CA GLU A 24 12.36 -1.15 24.46
C GLU A 24 12.17 -2.08 23.25
N PRO A 25 13.26 -2.67 22.72
CA PRO A 25 13.18 -3.60 21.61
C PRO A 25 12.22 -4.75 21.91
N MET A 26 11.48 -5.19 20.90
CA MET A 26 10.68 -6.40 20.98
C MET A 26 11.60 -7.61 21.17
N GLU A 27 11.25 -8.50 22.11
CA GLU A 27 11.96 -9.78 22.29
C GLU A 27 11.60 -10.82 21.22
N THR A 28 10.52 -10.60 20.46
CA THR A 28 10.09 -11.49 19.37
C THR A 28 9.97 -10.73 18.05
N SER A 29 10.45 -11.35 16.97
CA SER A 29 10.40 -10.80 15.61
C SER A 29 9.18 -11.26 14.80
N ALA A 30 8.48 -12.31 15.25
CA ALA A 30 7.33 -12.88 14.56
C ALA A 30 6.30 -13.48 15.54
N GLY A 31 5.09 -13.72 15.06
CA GLY A 31 4.05 -14.45 15.79
C GLY A 31 2.69 -13.75 15.78
N LEU A 32 1.92 -13.98 16.83
CA LEU A 32 0.51 -13.54 16.92
C LEU A 32 0.32 -12.04 16.70
N LEU A 33 1.28 -11.20 17.11
CA LEU A 33 1.21 -9.76 16.89
C LEU A 33 1.23 -9.42 15.40
N GLY A 34 2.12 -10.06 14.62
CA GLY A 34 2.20 -9.82 13.18
C GLY A 34 0.94 -10.29 12.44
N VAL A 35 0.40 -11.45 12.83
CA VAL A 35 -0.89 -11.94 12.31
C VAL A 35 -2.02 -10.95 12.63
N LYS A 36 -2.08 -10.45 13.87
CA LYS A 36 -3.08 -9.47 14.29
C LYS A 36 -2.96 -8.17 13.50
N GLU A 37 -1.76 -7.63 13.32
CA GLU A 37 -1.57 -6.38 12.59
C GLU A 37 -1.82 -6.53 11.09
N ALA A 38 -1.46 -7.66 10.48
CA ALA A 38 -1.82 -7.98 9.10
C ALA A 38 -3.34 -8.02 8.90
N LEU A 39 -4.07 -8.73 9.76
CA LEU A 39 -5.53 -8.80 9.69
C LEU A 39 -6.19 -7.46 9.97
N ARG A 40 -5.72 -6.72 10.99
CA ARG A 40 -6.24 -5.38 11.31
C ARG A 40 -6.09 -4.43 10.12
N HIS A 41 -4.92 -4.42 9.49
CA HIS A 41 -4.67 -3.60 8.30
C HIS A 41 -5.50 -4.08 7.11
N GLY A 42 -5.52 -5.39 6.84
CA GLY A 42 -6.33 -5.99 5.78
C GLY A 42 -7.82 -5.65 5.90
N PHE A 43 -8.39 -5.75 7.10
CA PHE A 43 -9.79 -5.42 7.34
C PHE A 43 -10.08 -3.93 7.20
N LYS A 44 -9.13 -3.08 7.56
CA LYS A 44 -9.25 -1.63 7.37
C LYS A 44 -9.31 -1.26 5.88
N GLU A 45 -8.41 -1.81 5.07
CA GLU A 45 -8.28 -1.40 3.65
C GLU A 45 -9.27 -2.15 2.74
N MET A 46 -9.44 -3.46 2.92
CA MET A 46 -10.23 -4.31 2.01
C MET A 46 -11.61 -4.70 2.56
N GLY A 47 -11.84 -4.56 3.87
CA GLY A 47 -12.99 -5.12 4.58
C GLY A 47 -12.95 -6.65 4.73
N ILE A 48 -13.52 -7.17 5.83
CA ILE A 48 -13.34 -8.53 6.34
C ILE A 48 -13.41 -9.63 5.27
N VAL A 49 -14.51 -9.69 4.51
CA VAL A 49 -14.76 -10.79 3.55
C VAL A 49 -13.70 -10.82 2.44
N ARG A 50 -13.38 -9.65 1.86
CA ARG A 50 -12.38 -9.54 0.80
C ARG A 50 -11.00 -9.88 1.35
N SER A 51 -10.65 -9.37 2.54
CA SER A 51 -9.36 -9.67 3.16
C SER A 51 -9.17 -11.17 3.38
N MET A 52 -10.15 -11.84 3.98
CA MET A 52 -10.04 -13.28 4.27
C MET A 52 -9.92 -14.10 2.98
N ARG A 53 -10.73 -13.78 1.95
CA ARG A 53 -10.65 -14.46 0.66
C ARG A 53 -9.29 -14.26 -0.02
N SER A 54 -8.87 -13.01 -0.18
CA SER A 54 -7.63 -12.69 -0.90
C SER A 54 -6.40 -13.21 -0.17
N LEU A 55 -6.38 -13.21 1.17
CA LEU A 55 -5.29 -13.78 1.94
C LEU A 55 -5.23 -15.32 1.80
N LEU A 56 -6.37 -16.01 1.85
CA LEU A 56 -6.40 -17.47 1.66
C LEU A 56 -6.03 -17.91 0.23
N GLU A 57 -6.28 -17.07 -0.78
CA GLU A 57 -5.89 -17.34 -2.17
C GLU A 57 -4.44 -16.92 -2.48
N MET A 58 -3.81 -16.09 -1.66
CA MET A 58 -2.47 -15.58 -1.95
C MET A 58 -1.40 -16.67 -1.79
N ASN A 59 -0.57 -16.80 -2.84
CA ASN A 59 0.51 -17.77 -3.01
C ASN A 59 0.06 -19.25 -2.92
N GLN A 60 -1.23 -19.52 -3.10
CA GLN A 60 -1.73 -20.89 -3.29
C GLN A 60 -1.63 -21.32 -4.76
N GLU A 61 -1.70 -22.63 -5.02
CA GLU A 61 -1.54 -23.24 -6.35
C GLU A 61 -2.54 -22.69 -7.38
N ASP A 62 -3.83 -22.72 -7.05
CA ASP A 62 -4.92 -22.16 -7.88
C ASP A 62 -5.22 -20.67 -7.55
N GLY A 63 -4.29 -20.03 -6.85
CA GLY A 63 -4.43 -18.68 -6.34
C GLY A 63 -3.75 -17.62 -7.20
N PHE A 64 -3.27 -16.56 -6.54
CA PHE A 64 -2.46 -15.51 -7.18
C PHE A 64 -1.16 -15.27 -6.42
N ARG A 65 -0.15 -14.71 -7.07
CA ARG A 65 1.14 -14.43 -6.43
C ARG A 65 1.17 -13.05 -5.77
N CYS A 66 1.78 -12.99 -4.59
CA CYS A 66 1.98 -11.72 -3.88
C CYS A 66 2.75 -10.73 -4.77
N PRO A 67 2.26 -9.49 -4.98
CA PRO A 67 2.90 -8.52 -5.86
C PRO A 67 4.17 -7.88 -5.26
N SER A 68 4.39 -8.02 -3.96
CA SER A 68 5.38 -7.21 -3.22
C SER A 68 6.44 -8.02 -2.48
N CYS A 69 6.39 -9.35 -2.49
CA CYS A 69 7.30 -10.19 -1.70
C CYS A 69 7.87 -11.34 -2.53
N ALA A 70 9.18 -11.58 -2.40
CA ALA A 70 9.87 -12.77 -2.90
C ALA A 70 9.63 -13.98 -1.97
N TRP A 71 8.37 -14.26 -1.63
CA TRP A 71 8.03 -15.41 -0.82
C TRP A 71 8.39 -16.70 -1.58
N PRO A 72 9.26 -17.56 -1.03
CA PRO A 72 9.70 -18.77 -1.71
C PRO A 72 8.53 -19.73 -1.88
N VAL A 73 8.57 -20.57 -2.89
CA VAL A 73 7.62 -21.68 -3.03
C VAL A 73 8.21 -22.87 -2.25
N PRO A 74 7.63 -23.25 -1.10
CA PRO A 74 8.13 -24.40 -0.34
C PRO A 74 7.75 -25.72 -1.03
N GLU A 75 8.50 -26.79 -0.75
CA GLU A 75 8.17 -28.14 -1.24
C GLU A 75 6.82 -28.65 -0.71
N ASN A 76 6.45 -28.25 0.51
CA ASN A 76 5.19 -28.60 1.17
C ASN A 76 4.45 -27.32 1.55
N PRO A 77 3.66 -26.72 0.64
CA PRO A 77 2.96 -25.47 0.91
C PRO A 77 1.83 -25.65 1.93
N SER A 78 1.74 -24.70 2.84
CA SER A 78 0.62 -24.45 3.74
C SER A 78 -0.63 -24.15 2.93
N LYS A 79 -1.71 -24.88 3.25
CA LYS A 79 -3.04 -24.68 2.68
C LYS A 79 -3.76 -23.43 3.20
N ILE A 80 -3.16 -22.73 4.16
CA ILE A 80 -3.80 -21.60 4.87
C ILE A 80 -3.12 -20.28 4.51
N ALA A 81 -1.79 -20.25 4.51
CA ALA A 81 -1.04 -19.02 4.31
C ALA A 81 0.40 -19.29 3.87
N GLU A 82 0.79 -18.70 2.75
CA GLU A 82 2.14 -18.72 2.18
C GLU A 82 2.64 -17.29 1.94
N TYR A 83 2.75 -16.48 3.00
CA TYR A 83 3.15 -15.07 2.91
C TYR A 83 3.60 -14.49 4.25
N CYS A 84 4.32 -13.37 4.19
CA CYS A 84 4.69 -12.59 5.37
C CYS A 84 3.67 -11.49 5.69
N GLU A 85 3.77 -10.89 6.88
CA GLU A 85 2.96 -9.75 7.32
C GLU A 85 3.02 -8.59 6.31
N ASN A 86 4.22 -8.23 5.83
CA ASN A 86 4.39 -7.13 4.89
C ASN A 86 3.76 -7.43 3.53
N GLY A 87 3.80 -8.69 3.08
CA GLY A 87 3.11 -9.13 1.87
C GLY A 87 1.59 -9.03 1.99
N ALA A 88 1.04 -9.40 3.16
CA ALA A 88 -0.38 -9.24 3.46
C ALA A 88 -0.81 -7.75 3.52
N LYS A 89 0.01 -6.88 4.10
CA LYS A 89 -0.24 -5.43 4.16
C LYS A 89 -0.14 -4.76 2.79
N ALA A 90 0.83 -5.17 1.97
CA ALA A 90 0.97 -4.65 0.62
C ALA A 90 -0.20 -5.06 -0.28
N LEU A 91 -0.64 -6.32 -0.19
CA LEU A 91 -1.89 -6.75 -0.84
C LEU A 91 -3.09 -5.91 -0.39
N ALA A 92 -3.18 -5.62 0.91
CA ALA A 92 -4.28 -4.83 1.43
C ALA A 92 -4.30 -3.39 0.91
N ASP A 93 -3.14 -2.74 0.80
CA ASP A 93 -3.03 -1.41 0.20
C ASP A 93 -3.34 -1.44 -1.31
N GLU A 94 -3.02 -2.54 -2.01
CA GLU A 94 -3.31 -2.68 -3.43
C GLU A 94 -4.79 -2.98 -3.70
N ALA A 95 -5.40 -3.86 -2.91
CA ALA A 95 -6.80 -4.26 -3.04
C ALA A 95 -7.76 -3.42 -2.18
N THR A 96 -7.29 -2.24 -1.72
CA THR A 96 -8.05 -1.27 -0.95
C THR A 96 -9.36 -0.88 -1.65
N ARG A 97 -10.35 -0.44 -0.88
CA ARG A 97 -11.62 0.07 -1.40
C ARG A 97 -11.57 1.55 -1.74
N GLU A 98 -10.59 2.26 -1.22
CA GLU A 98 -10.41 3.69 -1.48
C GLU A 98 -9.91 3.90 -2.91
N HIS A 99 -10.44 4.91 -3.58
CA HIS A 99 -10.04 5.27 -4.92
C HIS A 99 -10.29 6.75 -5.23
N ILE A 100 -9.49 7.30 -6.15
CA ILE A 100 -9.64 8.65 -6.69
C ILE A 100 -9.84 8.63 -8.19
N GLY A 101 -10.65 9.55 -8.69
CA GLY A 101 -10.97 9.70 -10.12
C GLY A 101 -10.69 11.10 -10.64
N ALA A 102 -11.26 11.43 -11.79
CA ALA A 102 -11.00 12.68 -12.51
C ALA A 102 -11.26 13.94 -11.67
N ASP A 103 -12.35 13.95 -10.89
CA ASP A 103 -12.76 15.08 -10.06
C ASP A 103 -11.69 15.44 -9.00
N PHE A 104 -10.97 14.45 -8.46
CA PHE A 104 -9.90 14.68 -7.51
C PHE A 104 -8.76 15.51 -8.13
N PHE A 105 -8.38 15.20 -9.37
CA PHE A 105 -7.33 15.94 -10.08
C PHE A 105 -7.82 17.29 -10.62
N ALA A 106 -9.12 17.51 -10.71
CA ALA A 106 -9.68 18.83 -11.00
C ALA A 106 -9.45 19.81 -9.84
N GLU A 107 -9.43 19.31 -8.61
CA GLU A 107 -9.25 20.08 -7.36
C GLU A 107 -7.80 20.12 -6.87
N HIS A 108 -6.98 19.13 -7.22
CA HIS A 108 -5.59 19.01 -6.76
C HIS A 108 -4.57 18.99 -7.91
N SER A 109 -3.59 19.89 -7.86
CA SER A 109 -2.47 19.93 -8.82
C SER A 109 -1.36 18.92 -8.48
N VAL A 110 -0.58 18.53 -9.48
CA VAL A 110 0.59 17.65 -9.29
C VAL A 110 1.62 18.28 -8.36
N GLU A 111 1.82 19.60 -8.43
CA GLU A 111 2.71 20.36 -7.55
C GLU A 111 2.29 20.27 -6.08
N GLU A 112 0.99 20.32 -5.80
CA GLU A 112 0.45 20.14 -4.44
C GLU A 112 0.64 18.71 -3.96
N LEU A 113 0.26 17.73 -4.78
CA LEU A 113 0.39 16.30 -4.46
C LEU A 113 1.84 15.90 -4.25
N SER A 114 2.79 16.52 -4.96
CA SER A 114 4.23 16.24 -4.81
C SER A 114 4.77 16.52 -3.41
N ARG A 115 4.05 17.30 -2.59
CA ARG A 115 4.45 17.64 -1.22
C ARG A 115 3.95 16.64 -0.17
N LEU A 116 3.01 15.77 -0.54
CA LEU A 116 2.49 14.73 0.35
C LEU A 116 3.53 13.63 0.56
N SER A 117 3.44 12.91 1.68
CA SER A 117 4.29 11.73 1.89
C SER A 117 3.78 10.54 1.05
N ASP A 118 4.65 9.57 0.80
CA ASP A 118 4.26 8.32 0.12
C ASP A 118 3.11 7.61 0.85
N PHE A 119 3.07 7.72 2.18
CA PHE A 119 1.98 7.18 2.99
C PHE A 119 0.66 7.89 2.69
N ASP A 120 0.66 9.23 2.67
CA ASP A 120 -0.55 10.01 2.38
C ASP A 120 -1.04 9.72 0.96
N LEU A 121 -0.13 9.68 -0.01
CA LEU A 121 -0.45 9.36 -1.41
C LEU A 121 -1.06 7.96 -1.54
N ASN A 122 -0.46 6.95 -0.89
CA ASN A 122 -0.99 5.58 -0.89
C ASN A 122 -2.39 5.51 -0.27
N LYS A 123 -2.68 6.35 0.73
CA LYS A 123 -3.99 6.40 1.42
C LYS A 123 -5.08 7.17 0.67
N LEU A 124 -4.75 7.87 -0.42
CA LEU A 124 -5.77 8.38 -1.36
C LEU A 124 -6.48 7.23 -2.09
N GLY A 125 -5.89 6.03 -2.12
CA GLY A 125 -6.47 4.87 -2.80
C GLY A 125 -5.96 4.70 -4.23
N ARG A 126 -6.63 3.84 -5.00
CA ARG A 126 -6.22 3.56 -6.40
C ARG A 126 -6.77 4.62 -7.35
N ILE A 127 -5.98 4.98 -8.36
CA ILE A 127 -6.44 5.86 -9.45
C ILE A 127 -7.32 5.04 -10.38
N VAL A 128 -8.60 5.39 -10.49
CA VAL A 128 -9.57 4.68 -11.36
C VAL A 128 -9.84 5.44 -12.66
N GLU A 129 -9.54 6.74 -12.70
CA GLU A 129 -9.67 7.59 -13.89
C GLU A 129 -8.49 8.57 -13.92
N THR A 130 -7.87 8.73 -15.10
CA THR A 130 -6.72 9.61 -15.28
C THR A 130 -7.07 10.91 -16.01
N ASP A 131 -8.29 11.00 -16.55
CA ASP A 131 -8.76 12.20 -17.23
C ASP A 131 -8.81 13.35 -16.22
N GLY A 132 -8.22 14.50 -16.56
CA GLY A 132 -8.16 15.63 -15.62
C GLY A 132 -6.88 15.77 -14.81
N LEU A 133 -5.86 14.92 -15.01
CA LEU A 133 -4.48 15.19 -14.59
C LEU A 133 -3.98 16.49 -15.25
N LYS A 134 -4.11 17.61 -14.53
CA LYS A 134 -3.65 18.92 -14.98
C LYS A 134 -2.24 19.16 -14.48
N THR A 135 -1.29 19.23 -15.41
CA THR A 135 -0.02 19.90 -15.16
C THR A 135 -0.30 21.40 -15.28
N LYS A 136 -0.47 22.11 -14.16
CA LYS A 136 -0.52 23.57 -14.20
C LYS A 136 0.88 24.15 -14.34
#